data_AF-A0A521UTS9-F1
#
_entry.id   AF-A0A521UTS9-F1
#
_cell.length_a   1.000
_cell.length_b   1.000
_cell.length_c   1.000
_cell.angle_alpha   90.00
_cell.angle_beta   90.00
_cell.angle_gamma   90.00
#
_symmetry.space_group_name_H-M   'P 1'
#
loop_
_entity.id
_entity.type
_entity.pdbx_description
1 polymer ?
#
loop_
_entity_poly.entity_id
_entity_poly.type
_entity_poly.pdbx_seq_one_letter_code
_entity_poly.pdbx_strand_id
1 'polypeptide(L)'
;MKKQLTATVVAGIILFAWQFVSWAALNIHGSETQYTENQGAILEALSANLSADGTYFMPQLAPGSPKEEQKVFMNEMTGKPWATVSYHKAMNAGMSMNMIRGLVVDLVTAFLLVWLLGKIGSLDFKTAVLGSIAVGAMSYLTIPYLNSIWYGGSTVGYLIDAIAQWGLAGVWLGWWMTRK
;
A
#
# COMPACT_ATOMS: atom_id res chain seq x y z
N MET A 1 17.43 12.97 -22.12
CA MET A 1 16.27 12.07 -22.37
C MET A 1 16.62 10.59 -22.25
N LYS A 2 17.56 10.01 -23.04
CA LYS A 2 17.93 8.58 -22.93
C LYS A 2 18.33 8.13 -21.51
N LYS A 3 19.14 8.95 -20.82
CA LYS A 3 19.56 8.69 -19.43
C LYS A 3 18.38 8.59 -18.45
N GLN A 4 17.39 9.47 -18.58
CA GLN A 4 16.20 9.47 -17.73
C GLN A 4 15.29 8.27 -18.03
N LEU A 5 15.13 7.93 -19.32
CA LEU A 5 14.36 6.75 -19.72
C LEU A 5 14.92 5.47 -19.10
N THR A 6 16.24 5.24 -19.21
CA THR A 6 16.89 4.07 -18.59
C THR A 6 16.76 4.10 -17.07
N ALA A 7 16.92 5.28 -16.45
CA ALA A 7 16.75 5.44 -15.00
C ALA A 7 15.34 4.99 -14.56
N THR A 8 14.31 5.47 -15.25
CA THR A 8 12.90 5.17 -15.01
C THR A 8 12.58 3.70 -15.21
N VAL A 9 12.97 3.11 -16.34
CA VAL A 9 12.63 1.72 -16.65
C VAL A 9 13.26 0.77 -15.63
N VAL A 10 14.55 0.93 -15.32
CA VAL A 10 15.23 0.03 -14.39
C VAL A 10 14.74 0.25 -12.96
N ALA A 11 14.51 1.49 -12.52
CA ALA A 11 13.94 1.75 -11.20
C ALA A 11 12.53 1.17 -11.09
N GLY A 12 11.66 1.31 -12.10
CA GLY A 12 10.33 0.72 -12.10
C GLY A 12 10.35 -0.80 -12.04
N ILE A 13 11.30 -1.45 -12.73
CA ILE A 13 11.51 -2.91 -12.63
C ILE A 13 11.96 -3.30 -11.21
N ILE A 14 12.84 -2.51 -10.58
CA ILE A 14 13.26 -2.75 -9.19
C ILE A 14 12.06 -2.67 -8.24
N LEU A 15 11.22 -1.63 -8.37
CA LEU A 15 10.01 -1.47 -7.57
C LEU A 15 9.08 -2.68 -7.76
N PHE A 16 8.80 -3.07 -9.01
CA PHE A 16 7.90 -4.18 -9.33
C PHE A 16 8.43 -5.54 -8.85
N ALA A 17 9.72 -5.81 -9.07
CA ALA A 17 10.34 -7.07 -8.65
C ALA A 17 10.36 -7.20 -7.12
N TRP A 18 10.61 -6.10 -6.40
CA TRP A 18 10.58 -6.10 -4.95
C TRP A 18 9.20 -6.48 -4.40
N GLN A 19 8.10 -6.02 -5.00
CA GLN A 19 6.75 -6.41 -4.55
C GLN A 19 6.56 -7.92 -4.57
N PHE A 20 7.03 -8.62 -5.62
CA PHE A 20 7.00 -10.07 -5.64
C PHE A 20 7.84 -10.69 -4.52
N VAL A 21 9.04 -10.14 -4.28
CA VAL A 21 9.92 -10.62 -3.22
C VAL A 21 9.31 -10.42 -1.84
N SER A 22 8.75 -9.24 -1.55
CA SER A 22 8.19 -8.92 -0.24
C SER A 22 6.92 -9.72 0.06
N TRP A 23 6.01 -9.85 -0.92
CA TRP A 23 4.75 -10.57 -0.74
C TRP A 23 4.87 -12.08 -0.87
N ALA A 24 5.49 -12.58 -1.94
CA ALA A 24 5.45 -14.00 -2.27
C ALA A 24 6.68 -14.76 -1.76
N ALA A 25 7.88 -14.23 -1.95
CA ALA A 25 9.11 -14.96 -1.64
C ALA A 25 9.47 -14.91 -0.14
N LEU A 26 9.34 -13.73 0.48
CA LEU A 26 9.72 -13.50 1.88
C LEU A 26 8.52 -13.45 2.83
N ASN A 27 7.29 -13.30 2.29
CA ASN A 27 6.07 -13.17 3.06
C ASN A 27 6.16 -12.11 4.19
N ILE A 28 6.81 -10.99 3.89
CA ILE A 28 7.00 -9.88 4.83
C ILE A 28 5.63 -9.31 5.24
N HIS A 29 4.65 -9.41 4.35
CA HIS A 29 3.28 -8.95 4.57
C HIS A 29 2.32 -9.99 5.17
N GLY A 30 2.83 -11.12 5.69
CA GLY A 30 1.98 -12.16 6.25
C GLY A 30 1.20 -11.72 7.50
N SER A 31 1.65 -10.66 8.18
CA SER A 31 1.01 -10.14 9.39
C SER A 31 -0.20 -9.25 9.11
N GLU A 32 -0.37 -8.81 7.86
CA GLU A 32 -1.41 -7.90 7.40
C GLU A 32 -2.74 -8.64 7.20
N THR A 33 -2.71 -9.96 7.03
CA THR A 33 -3.90 -10.81 6.89
C THR A 33 -3.75 -12.06 7.75
N GLN A 34 -4.67 -12.24 8.70
CA GLN A 34 -4.65 -13.39 9.61
C GLN A 34 -5.58 -14.50 9.12
N TYR A 35 -5.11 -15.75 9.25
CA TYR A 35 -5.93 -16.93 9.04
C TYR A 35 -6.80 -17.22 10.27
N THR A 36 -8.02 -17.74 10.04
CA THR A 36 -8.88 -18.29 11.09
C THR A 36 -9.58 -19.55 10.59
N GLU A 37 -9.65 -20.57 11.45
CA GLU A 37 -10.35 -21.83 11.16
C GLU A 37 -11.86 -21.62 10.95
N ASN A 38 -12.43 -20.55 11.53
CA ASN A 38 -13.84 -20.20 11.43
C ASN A 38 -14.22 -19.46 10.14
N GLN A 39 -13.30 -19.32 9.18
CA GLN A 39 -13.53 -18.56 7.95
C GLN A 39 -14.77 -19.02 7.16
N GLY A 40 -15.11 -20.32 7.18
CA GLY A 40 -16.29 -20.85 6.51
C GLY A 40 -17.60 -20.27 7.07
N ALA A 41 -17.76 -20.34 8.41
CA ALA A 41 -18.93 -19.80 9.09
C ALA A 41 -19.03 -18.27 8.95
N ILE A 42 -17.89 -17.58 8.99
CA ILE A 42 -17.83 -16.12 8.79
C ILE A 42 -18.28 -15.76 7.37
N LEU A 43 -17.75 -16.44 6.34
CA LEU A 43 -18.10 -16.19 4.95
C LEU A 43 -19.58 -16.51 4.66
N GLU A 44 -20.13 -17.58 5.26
CA GLU A 44 -21.55 -17.90 5.15
C GLU A 44 -22.41 -16.76 5.72
N ALA A 45 -22.11 -16.30 6.95
CA ALA A 45 -22.82 -15.19 7.57
C ALA A 45 -22.72 -13.90 6.75
N LEU A 46 -21.54 -13.57 6.21
CA LEU A 46 -21.36 -12.42 5.33
C LEU A 46 -22.19 -12.56 4.05
N SER A 47 -22.15 -13.71 3.40
CA SER A 47 -22.88 -13.96 2.14
C SER A 47 -24.40 -13.88 2.30
N ALA A 48 -24.92 -14.29 3.46
CA ALA A 48 -26.35 -14.23 3.76
C ALA A 48 -26.84 -12.80 4.03
N ASN A 49 -25.95 -11.88 4.44
CA ASN A 49 -26.32 -10.54 4.90
C ASN A 49 -25.80 -9.40 4.00
N LEU A 50 -24.79 -9.65 3.16
CA LEU A 50 -24.21 -8.63 2.26
C LEU A 50 -24.65 -8.87 0.82
N SER A 51 -25.40 -7.90 0.28
CA SER A 51 -25.99 -7.99 -1.06
C SER A 51 -25.06 -7.50 -2.18
N ALA A 52 -23.89 -6.94 -1.88
CA ALA A 52 -22.97 -6.37 -2.87
C ALA A 52 -21.50 -6.54 -2.46
N ASP A 53 -20.60 -6.42 -3.43
CA ASP A 53 -19.17 -6.26 -3.16
C ASP A 53 -18.93 -4.89 -2.51
N GLY A 54 -17.96 -4.81 -1.60
CA GLY A 54 -17.60 -3.54 -0.99
C GLY A 54 -16.77 -3.65 0.28
N THR A 55 -16.44 -2.50 0.85
CA THR A 55 -15.79 -2.39 2.17
C THR A 55 -16.78 -1.83 3.17
N TYR A 56 -17.01 -2.58 4.24
CA TYR A 56 -18.00 -2.29 5.27
C TYR A 56 -17.31 -2.06 6.61
N PHE A 57 -17.48 -0.88 7.20
CA PHE A 57 -17.13 -0.63 8.59
C PHE A 57 -18.35 -0.95 9.46
N MET A 58 -18.18 -1.78 10.50
CA MET A 58 -19.28 -2.27 11.31
C MET A 58 -18.94 -2.28 12.81
N PRO A 59 -19.88 -1.85 13.67
CA PRO A 59 -21.18 -1.27 13.31
C PRO A 59 -21.03 0.18 12.84
N GLN A 60 -22.00 0.65 12.05
CA GLN A 60 -22.07 2.03 11.57
C GLN A 60 -23.53 2.48 11.50
N LEU A 61 -23.79 3.76 11.76
CA LEU A 61 -25.11 4.37 11.55
C LEU A 61 -25.46 4.50 10.07
N ALA A 62 -26.76 4.56 9.79
CA ALA A 62 -27.25 4.84 8.46
C ALA A 62 -26.73 6.21 7.96
N PRO A 63 -26.42 6.35 6.66
CA PRO A 63 -26.04 7.64 6.09
C PRO A 63 -27.13 8.70 6.36
N GLY A 64 -26.72 9.84 6.91
CA GLY A 64 -27.64 10.95 7.21
C GLY A 64 -28.33 10.87 8.58
N SER A 65 -27.99 9.91 9.44
CA SER A 65 -28.53 9.86 10.81
C SER A 65 -28.32 11.19 11.57
N PRO A 66 -29.34 11.66 12.33
CA PRO A 66 -29.27 12.87 13.15
C PRO A 66 -28.06 12.92 14.10
N LYS A 67 -27.56 14.12 14.39
CA LYS A 67 -26.39 14.32 15.29
C LYS A 67 -26.58 13.74 16.69
N GLU A 68 -27.80 13.74 17.21
CA GLU A 68 -28.07 13.18 18.54
C GLU A 68 -27.97 11.65 18.54
N GLU A 69 -28.41 10.98 17.47
CA GLU A 69 -28.20 9.53 17.30
C GLU A 69 -26.71 9.20 17.19
N GLN A 70 -25.91 10.04 16.53
CA GLN A 70 -24.45 9.86 16.44
C GLN A 70 -23.78 9.86 17.81
N LYS A 71 -24.15 10.77 18.71
CA LYS A 71 -23.58 10.82 20.07
C LYS A 71 -23.95 9.58 20.89
N VAL A 72 -25.22 9.17 20.83
CA VAL A 72 -25.70 7.97 21.54
C VAL A 72 -24.95 6.74 21.04
N PHE A 73 -24.87 6.57 19.71
CA PHE A 73 -24.15 5.47 19.09
C PHE A 73 -22.68 5.39 19.50
N MET A 74 -21.97 6.53 19.49
CA MET A 74 -20.55 6.56 19.91
C MET A 74 -20.36 6.11 21.36
N ASN A 75 -21.24 6.55 22.26
CA ASN A 75 -21.19 6.14 23.66
C ASN A 75 -21.49 4.64 23.82
N GLU A 76 -22.50 4.13 23.10
CA GLU A 76 -22.87 2.72 23.15
C GLU A 76 -21.82 1.79 22.56
N MET A 77 -21.05 2.27 21.58
CA MET A 77 -20.05 1.46 20.87
C MET A 77 -18.67 1.49 21.51
N THR A 78 -18.42 2.40 22.45
CA THR A 78 -17.15 2.47 23.17
C THR A 78 -16.90 1.15 23.91
N GLY A 79 -15.76 0.51 23.61
CA GLY A 79 -15.33 -0.76 24.22
C GLY A 79 -15.99 -2.03 23.63
N LYS A 80 -16.86 -1.91 22.63
CA LYS A 80 -17.46 -3.07 21.94
C LYS A 80 -16.65 -3.48 20.70
N PRO A 81 -16.83 -4.73 20.21
CA PRO A 81 -16.20 -5.17 18.98
C PRO A 81 -16.61 -4.33 17.77
N TRP A 82 -15.67 -4.16 16.85
CA TRP A 82 -15.88 -3.51 15.56
C TRP A 82 -15.05 -4.23 14.50
N ALA A 83 -15.40 -4.08 13.23
CA ALA A 83 -14.72 -4.72 12.12
C ALA A 83 -14.74 -3.85 10.86
N THR A 84 -13.71 -4.01 10.02
CA THR A 84 -13.75 -3.61 8.60
C THR A 84 -13.73 -4.87 7.75
N VAL A 85 -14.72 -5.02 6.88
CA VAL A 85 -14.88 -6.20 6.02
C VAL A 85 -14.79 -5.77 4.56
N SER A 86 -13.75 -6.21 3.85
CA SER A 86 -13.68 -6.14 2.39
C SER A 86 -14.25 -7.42 1.80
N TYR A 87 -15.48 -7.35 1.31
CA TYR A 87 -16.25 -8.50 0.83
C TYR A 87 -16.34 -8.51 -0.70
N HIS A 88 -16.12 -9.68 -1.27
CA HIS A 88 -16.27 -9.98 -2.69
C HIS A 88 -17.09 -11.25 -2.86
N LYS A 89 -18.15 -11.19 -3.66
CA LYS A 89 -19.05 -12.33 -3.90
C LYS A 89 -18.38 -13.48 -4.65
N ALA A 90 -17.37 -13.17 -5.46
CA ALA A 90 -16.66 -14.14 -6.27
C ALA A 90 -15.17 -13.83 -6.32
N MET A 91 -14.36 -14.87 -6.17
CA MET A 91 -12.92 -14.78 -6.40
C MET A 91 -12.64 -14.88 -7.91
N ASN A 92 -11.95 -13.87 -8.46
CA ASN A 92 -11.48 -13.91 -9.85
C ASN A 92 -10.01 -14.37 -9.88
N ALA A 93 -9.74 -15.47 -10.60
CA ALA A 93 -8.40 -16.04 -10.71
C ALA A 93 -7.47 -15.29 -11.69
N GLY A 94 -8.00 -14.34 -12.47
CA GLY A 94 -7.23 -13.58 -13.45
C GLY A 94 -6.22 -12.62 -12.82
N MET A 95 -4.95 -13.02 -12.74
CA MET A 95 -3.87 -12.18 -12.20
C MET A 95 -3.20 -11.26 -13.24
N SER A 96 -3.30 -11.59 -14.53
CA SER A 96 -2.56 -10.91 -15.60
C SER A 96 -2.80 -9.39 -15.65
N MET A 97 -4.07 -8.98 -15.56
CA MET A 97 -4.42 -7.55 -15.58
C MET A 97 -3.90 -6.80 -14.34
N ASN A 98 -3.85 -7.45 -13.18
CA ASN A 98 -3.29 -6.85 -11.97
C ASN A 98 -1.77 -6.68 -12.11
N MET A 99 -1.08 -7.66 -12.69
CA MET A 99 0.36 -7.55 -12.95
C MET A 99 0.70 -6.42 -13.93
N ILE A 100 -0.06 -6.30 -15.02
CA ILE A 100 0.12 -5.21 -15.99
C ILE A 100 -0.09 -3.85 -15.32
N ARG A 101 -1.18 -3.71 -14.55
CA ARG A 101 -1.48 -2.47 -13.81
C ARG A 101 -0.37 -2.14 -12.81
N GLY A 102 0.11 -3.13 -12.06
CA GLY A 102 1.22 -2.98 -11.11
C GLY A 102 2.48 -2.44 -11.79
N LEU A 103 2.93 -3.11 -12.85
CA LEU A 103 4.12 -2.68 -13.60
C LEU A 103 3.97 -1.26 -14.16
N VAL A 104 2.80 -0.90 -14.71
CA VAL A 104 2.55 0.46 -15.22
C VAL A 104 2.63 1.49 -14.11
N VAL A 105 2.04 1.22 -12.94
CA VAL A 105 2.11 2.11 -11.78
C VAL A 105 3.55 2.27 -11.30
N ASP A 106 4.35 1.21 -11.28
CA ASP A 106 5.76 1.27 -10.87
C ASP A 106 6.61 2.07 -11.87
N LEU A 107 6.38 1.90 -13.17
CA LEU A 107 7.05 2.71 -14.20
C LEU A 107 6.71 4.20 -14.08
N VAL A 108 5.44 4.54 -13.85
CA VAL A 108 5.00 5.93 -13.65
C VAL A 108 5.60 6.49 -12.37
N THR A 109 5.60 5.72 -11.29
CA THR A 109 6.18 6.12 -9.99
C THR A 109 7.68 6.38 -10.11
N ALA A 110 8.41 5.47 -10.76
CA ALA A 110 9.83 5.64 -11.05
C ALA A 110 10.10 6.85 -11.95
N PHE A 111 9.23 7.15 -12.92
CA PHE A 111 9.33 8.35 -13.74
C PHE A 111 9.22 9.62 -12.89
N LEU A 112 8.23 9.68 -12.00
CA LEU A 112 8.02 10.81 -11.10
C LEU A 112 9.20 11.00 -10.14
N LEU A 113 9.76 9.91 -9.60
CA LEU A 113 10.95 9.95 -8.75
C LEU A 113 12.18 10.47 -9.53
N VAL A 114 12.42 9.96 -10.73
CA VAL A 114 13.52 10.44 -11.61
C VAL A 114 13.34 11.91 -11.94
N TRP A 115 12.12 12.35 -12.23
CA TRP A 115 11.82 13.75 -12.47
C TRP A 115 12.11 14.61 -11.24
N LEU A 116 11.67 14.18 -10.04
CA LEU A 116 11.89 14.87 -8.77
C LEU A 116 13.38 15.02 -8.46
N LEU A 117 14.13 13.90 -8.51
CA LEU A 117 15.58 13.90 -8.29
C LEU A 117 16.30 14.78 -9.33
N GLY A 118 15.82 14.79 -10.57
CA GLY A 118 16.36 15.64 -11.64
C GLY A 118 16.15 17.15 -11.42
N LYS A 119 15.32 17.56 -10.47
CA LYS A 119 15.19 18.98 -10.06
C LYS A 119 16.22 19.42 -9.03
N ILE A 120 16.99 18.49 -8.47
CA ILE A 120 18.02 18.78 -7.48
C ILE A 120 19.31 19.18 -8.22
N GLY A 121 19.68 20.46 -8.12
CA GLY A 121 20.81 21.02 -8.89
C GLY A 121 22.17 20.37 -8.60
N SER A 122 22.38 19.89 -7.38
CA SER A 122 23.60 19.18 -6.94
C SER A 122 23.28 17.74 -6.54
N LEU A 123 22.58 16.99 -7.39
CA LEU A 123 22.25 15.59 -7.12
C LEU A 123 23.54 14.75 -7.03
N ASP A 124 23.82 14.23 -5.84
CA ASP A 124 24.85 13.21 -5.61
C ASP A 124 24.21 11.86 -5.23
N PHE A 125 25.05 10.82 -5.09
CA PHE A 125 24.59 9.46 -4.77
C PHE A 125 23.79 9.42 -3.46
N LYS A 126 24.30 10.11 -2.42
CA LYS A 126 23.67 10.13 -1.09
C LYS A 126 22.33 10.85 -1.14
N THR A 127 22.25 11.99 -1.82
CA THR A 127 21.01 12.74 -2.00
C THR A 127 19.98 11.95 -2.78
N ALA A 128 20.38 11.19 -3.80
CA ALA A 128 19.46 10.32 -4.54
C ALA A 128 18.89 9.18 -3.68
N VAL A 129 19.74 8.51 -2.89
CA VAL A 129 19.32 7.44 -1.96
C VAL A 129 18.39 8.00 -0.89
N LEU A 130 18.81 9.05 -0.18
CA LEU A 130 18.02 9.66 0.89
C LEU A 130 16.72 10.28 0.36
N GLY A 131 16.75 10.89 -0.83
CA GLY A 131 15.56 11.42 -1.49
C GLY A 131 14.56 10.32 -1.83
N SER A 132 15.04 9.17 -2.31
CA SER A 132 14.18 8.02 -2.61
C SER A 132 13.56 7.42 -1.35
N ILE A 133 14.36 7.22 -0.29
CA ILE A 133 13.88 6.76 1.02
C ILE A 133 12.90 7.77 1.63
N ALA A 134 13.12 9.08 1.46
CA ALA A 134 12.19 10.10 1.93
C ALA A 134 10.83 9.99 1.22
N VAL A 135 10.81 9.73 -0.09
CA VAL A 135 9.56 9.45 -0.83
C VAL A 135 8.88 8.19 -0.28
N GLY A 136 9.65 7.11 -0.07
CA GLY A 136 9.14 5.89 0.58
C GLY A 136 8.53 6.15 1.95
N ALA A 137 9.26 6.85 2.83
CA ALA A 137 8.80 7.21 4.16
C ALA A 137 7.54 8.08 4.13
N MET A 138 7.46 9.08 3.24
CA MET A 138 6.24 9.89 3.07
C MET A 138 5.06 9.01 2.64
N SER A 139 5.27 8.10 1.68
CA SER A 139 4.21 7.20 1.21
C SER A 139 3.71 6.29 2.34
N TYR A 140 4.62 5.76 3.17
CA TYR A 140 4.28 4.94 4.33
C TYR A 140 3.55 5.72 5.44
N LEU A 141 4.08 6.88 5.81
CA LEU A 141 3.52 7.67 6.92
C LEU A 141 2.11 8.18 6.59
N THR A 142 1.87 8.56 5.34
CA THR A 142 0.62 9.20 4.93
C THR A 142 -0.49 8.22 4.57
N ILE A 143 -0.16 6.99 4.19
CA ILE A 143 -1.15 5.99 3.75
C ILE A 143 -1.24 4.82 4.74
N PRO A 144 -0.35 3.81 4.76
CA PRO A 144 -0.52 2.64 5.61
C PRO A 144 -0.42 2.96 7.10
N TYR A 145 0.55 3.77 7.52
CA TYR A 145 0.71 4.08 8.94
C TYR A 145 -0.45 4.93 9.46
N LEU A 146 -0.79 6.02 8.75
CA LEU A 146 -1.94 6.86 9.12
C LEU A 146 -3.24 6.04 9.15
N ASN A 147 -3.45 5.13 8.19
CA ASN A 147 -4.60 4.22 8.22
C ASN A 147 -4.59 3.35 9.49
N SER A 148 -3.44 2.77 9.87
CA SER A 148 -3.33 1.93 11.06
C SER A 148 -3.56 2.66 12.39
N ILE A 149 -3.33 3.99 12.43
CA ILE A 149 -3.66 4.79 13.61
C ILE A 149 -5.18 4.78 13.87
N TRP A 150 -5.99 4.76 12.81
CA TRP A 150 -7.45 4.80 12.90
C TRP A 150 -8.10 3.41 12.89
N TYR A 151 -7.52 2.47 12.14
CA TYR A 151 -8.12 1.17 11.86
C TYR A 151 -7.28 -0.02 12.34
N GLY A 152 -6.16 0.22 13.02
CA GLY A 152 -5.27 -0.84 13.50
C GLY A 152 -4.61 -1.64 12.36
N GLY A 153 -4.16 -2.85 12.69
CA GLY A 153 -3.48 -3.74 11.75
C GLY A 153 -1.95 -3.56 11.73
N SER A 154 -1.25 -4.63 11.33
CA SER A 154 0.20 -4.58 11.16
C SER A 154 0.56 -3.74 9.93
N THR A 155 1.60 -2.93 10.05
CA THR A 155 2.16 -2.13 8.95
C THR A 155 3.64 -2.37 8.75
N VAL A 156 4.20 -3.38 9.42
CA VAL A 156 5.64 -3.67 9.41
C VAL A 156 6.14 -3.95 8.00
N GLY A 157 5.38 -4.69 7.18
CA GLY A 157 5.80 -4.96 5.82
C GLY A 157 5.86 -3.69 4.96
N TYR A 158 4.87 -2.82 5.08
CA TYR A 158 4.89 -1.53 4.38
C TYR A 158 6.03 -0.61 4.85
N LEU A 159 6.42 -0.67 6.14
CA LEU A 159 7.59 0.05 6.63
C LEU A 159 8.88 -0.50 6.02
N ILE A 160 8.99 -1.82 5.89
CA ILE A 160 10.13 -2.47 5.25
C ILE A 160 10.20 -2.05 3.78
N ASP A 161 9.08 -2.07 3.06
CA ASP A 161 9.02 -1.60 1.67
C ASP A 161 9.46 -0.13 1.55
N ALA A 162 9.00 0.74 2.44
CA ALA A 162 9.35 2.16 2.47
C ALA A 162 10.87 2.42 2.55
N ILE A 163 11.63 1.48 3.11
CA ILE A 163 13.08 1.56 3.26
C ILE A 163 13.78 0.73 2.19
N ALA A 164 13.46 -0.55 2.07
CA ALA A 164 14.17 -1.50 1.23
C ALA A 164 13.85 -1.30 -0.25
N GLN A 165 12.58 -1.23 -0.64
CA GLN A 165 12.16 -1.03 -2.03
C GLN A 165 12.70 0.30 -2.57
N TRP A 166 12.44 1.37 -1.83
CA TRP A 166 12.84 2.74 -2.21
C TRP A 166 14.35 2.96 -2.06
N GLY A 167 15.00 2.30 -1.10
CA GLY A 167 16.44 2.30 -0.95
C GLY A 167 17.13 1.61 -2.13
N LEU A 168 16.65 0.44 -2.57
CA LEU A 168 17.19 -0.27 -3.73
C LEU A 168 17.03 0.56 -5.02
N ALA A 169 15.85 1.13 -5.25
CA ALA A 169 15.63 2.04 -6.36
C ALA A 169 16.54 3.28 -6.25
N GLY A 170 16.67 3.86 -5.06
CA GLY A 170 17.53 5.00 -4.79
C GLY A 170 19.02 4.72 -5.01
N VAL A 171 19.51 3.54 -4.66
CA VAL A 171 20.89 3.10 -4.93
C VAL A 171 21.15 3.03 -6.42
N TRP A 172 20.25 2.40 -7.19
CA TRP A 172 20.34 2.36 -8.65
C TRP A 172 20.33 3.77 -9.25
N LEU A 173 19.36 4.61 -8.85
CA LEU A 173 19.20 5.96 -9.36
C LEU A 173 20.38 6.86 -9.00
N GLY A 174 20.85 6.77 -7.75
CA GLY A 174 22.05 7.47 -7.29
C GLY A 174 23.27 7.09 -8.10
N TRP A 175 23.45 5.80 -8.44
CA TRP A 175 24.55 5.38 -9.29
C TRP A 175 24.36 5.80 -10.76
N TRP A 176 23.18 5.66 -11.34
CA TRP A 176 22.94 5.92 -12.77
C TRP A 176 22.82 7.42 -13.10
N MET A 177 22.09 8.19 -12.31
CA MET A 177 21.81 9.60 -12.60
C MET A 177 23.02 10.51 -12.35
N THR A 178 23.92 10.14 -11.43
CA THR A 178 25.07 10.97 -11.02
C THR A 178 26.36 10.64 -11.78
N ARG A 179 26.35 9.59 -12.62
CA ARG A 179 27.46 9.28 -13.52
C ARG A 179 27.72 10.41 -14.52
N LYS A 180 28.99 10.67 -14.79
CA LYS A 180 29.44 11.61 -15.84
C LYS A 180 29.15 11.05 -17.22
#